data_AF-A0AAC9XL98-F1
#
_entry.id   AF-A0AAC9XL98-F1
#
_cell.length_a   1.000
_cell.length_b   1.000
_cell.length_c   1.000
_cell.angle_alpha   90.00
_cell.angle_beta   90.00
_cell.angle_gamma   90.00
#
_symmetry.space_group_name_H-M   'P 1'
#
loop_
_entity.id
_entity.type
_entity.pdbx_description
1 polymer ?
#
loop_
_entity_poly.entity_id
_entity_poly.type
_entity_poly.pdbx_seq_one_letter_code
_entity_poly.pdbx_strand_id
1 'polypeptide(L)'
;MALEKPENYREVPALQDGETIFAEDHNQIMADIEKIKGGKSNEVPVSNIKELKDILDSILAGKTLTASQIIFDNEEAKLIYKKYNFPKFKTNIKTINLVLTDENTSSEYTAVIEKEENNYRMKSIINDFPVNKMVCLIIKSINGNDDLYYKYSVLGQFFDINKNKIYELDSNECIISDMDCPFVFNISINSSNLVLSILKSIFPTELQNKNYNIILNIKNKQLNKLDTNIYFSFIGRINTFKLQLIKTDNNKIKLIGNYTHKTSLIPPICYSPILANYFNIISNDNELINTDGITSSSGKPKKFGFMKYNNIPNTYYLKISNQDGSEIDTNEIITFDLTPDKNAEVEVKEKVIETVQDAIEALSDTYNGDFDSEPTPDNPEEEIYSFEKTTFTLEAESGNQILNSDIIENINNLSLVKNADGTIYLKGSLTLKSEGTAVIKISKTITGLNKRNFIALSYGIPIFLYPYYKDNYIYNTIYNYKRNGS
;
A
#
# COMPACT_ATOMS: atom_id res chain seq x y z
N MET A 1 25.14 -61.48 -22.56
CA MET A 1 24.34 -61.80 -23.76
C MET A 1 24.05 -60.48 -24.45
N ALA A 2 24.58 -60.29 -25.65
CA ALA A 2 24.25 -59.14 -26.48
C ALA A 2 22.91 -59.40 -27.16
N LEU A 3 21.99 -58.42 -27.12
CA LEU A 3 20.72 -58.49 -27.85
C LEU A 3 21.03 -58.43 -29.35
N GLU A 4 20.62 -59.47 -30.09
CA GLU A 4 20.77 -59.53 -31.54
C GLU A 4 19.89 -58.49 -32.23
N LYS A 5 20.43 -57.84 -33.27
CA LYS A 5 19.68 -56.91 -34.12
C LYS A 5 18.70 -57.69 -35.01
N PRO A 6 17.48 -57.16 -35.27
CA PRO A 6 16.55 -57.81 -36.18
C PRO A 6 17.07 -57.74 -37.62
N GLU A 7 16.92 -58.84 -38.36
CA GLU A 7 17.37 -58.98 -39.76
C GLU A 7 16.49 -58.25 -40.78
N ASN A 8 15.30 -57.77 -40.40
CA ASN A 8 14.38 -57.09 -41.31
C ASN A 8 13.78 -55.83 -40.69
N TYR A 9 14.08 -54.68 -41.29
CA TYR A 9 13.42 -53.41 -41.01
C TYR A 9 12.26 -53.23 -42.00
N ARG A 10 11.07 -52.90 -41.49
CA ARG A 10 9.96 -52.46 -42.36
C ARG A 10 10.11 -50.97 -42.63
N GLU A 11 10.44 -50.62 -43.86
CA GLU A 11 10.36 -49.25 -44.35
C GLU A 11 8.88 -48.82 -44.42
N VAL A 12 8.57 -47.68 -43.80
CA VAL A 12 7.26 -47.04 -43.89
C VAL A 12 7.45 -45.80 -44.78
N PRO A 13 6.73 -45.67 -45.92
CA PRO A 13 6.90 -44.51 -46.78
C PRO A 13 6.39 -43.25 -46.09
N ALA A 14 7.21 -42.19 -46.07
CA ALA A 14 6.81 -40.87 -45.62
C ALA A 14 5.80 -40.24 -46.60
N LEU A 15 4.77 -39.59 -46.08
CA LEU A 15 3.66 -39.02 -46.87
C LEU A 15 3.93 -37.61 -47.43
N GLN A 16 5.14 -37.07 -47.33
CA GLN A 16 5.55 -35.81 -47.97
C GLN A 16 7.06 -35.81 -48.27
N ASP A 17 7.44 -35.19 -49.40
CA ASP A 17 8.82 -35.09 -49.89
C ASP A 17 9.73 -34.41 -48.85
N GLY A 18 10.53 -35.20 -48.13
CA GLY A 18 11.52 -34.71 -47.19
C GLY A 18 11.97 -35.80 -46.22
N GLU A 19 13.24 -36.20 -46.37
CA GLU A 19 14.10 -36.99 -45.46
C GLU A 19 13.50 -38.17 -44.69
N THR A 20 14.04 -39.36 -44.94
CA THR A 20 13.77 -40.59 -44.20
C THR A 20 14.06 -40.41 -42.70
N ILE A 21 13.02 -40.32 -41.87
CA ILE A 21 13.13 -40.23 -40.41
C ILE A 21 13.25 -41.65 -39.84
N PHE A 22 14.34 -41.95 -39.13
CA PHE A 22 14.54 -43.28 -38.53
C PHE A 22 13.71 -43.43 -37.24
N ALA A 23 13.38 -44.66 -36.85
CA ALA A 23 12.58 -44.91 -35.64
C ALA A 23 13.23 -44.36 -34.35
N GLU A 24 14.56 -44.20 -34.32
CA GLU A 24 15.29 -43.51 -33.24
C GLU A 24 14.93 -42.02 -33.15
N ASP A 25 14.70 -41.34 -34.27
CA ASP A 25 14.35 -39.92 -34.29
C ASP A 25 12.92 -39.69 -33.77
N HIS A 26 11.98 -40.61 -34.04
CA HIS A 26 10.65 -40.56 -33.44
C HIS A 26 10.68 -40.76 -31.92
N ASN A 27 11.53 -41.67 -31.43
CA ASN A 27 11.70 -41.89 -30.00
C ASN A 27 12.41 -40.71 -29.32
N GLN A 28 13.35 -40.06 -30.01
CA GLN A 28 14.02 -38.86 -29.55
C GLN A 28 13.06 -37.66 -29.50
N ILE A 29 12.23 -37.47 -30.53
CA ILE A 29 11.16 -36.45 -30.56
C ILE A 29 10.12 -36.70 -29.46
N MET A 30 9.72 -37.96 -29.23
CA MET A 30 8.83 -38.31 -28.12
C MET A 30 9.48 -38.01 -26.76
N ALA A 31 10.75 -38.35 -26.57
CA ALA A 31 11.51 -38.07 -25.35
C ALA A 31 11.71 -36.56 -25.11
N ASP A 32 11.91 -35.78 -26.18
CA ASP A 32 12.05 -34.33 -26.11
C ASP A 32 10.70 -33.65 -25.86
N ILE A 33 9.60 -34.19 -26.39
CA ILE A 33 8.22 -33.79 -26.05
C ILE A 33 7.90 -34.12 -24.59
N GLU A 34 8.34 -35.27 -24.06
CA GLU A 34 8.18 -35.60 -22.63
C GLU A 34 9.02 -34.70 -21.72
N LYS A 35 10.25 -34.36 -22.12
CA LYS A 35 11.08 -33.35 -21.44
C LYS A 35 10.43 -31.97 -21.42
N ILE A 36 9.83 -31.55 -22.52
CA ILE A 36 9.12 -30.25 -22.63
C ILE A 36 7.84 -30.24 -21.77
N LYS A 37 7.22 -31.41 -21.53
CA LYS A 37 6.05 -31.56 -20.66
C LYS A 37 6.37 -31.64 -19.16
N GLY A 38 7.64 -31.70 -18.77
CA GLY A 38 8.08 -31.60 -17.37
C GLY A 38 7.71 -32.76 -16.45
N GLY A 39 7.22 -33.90 -16.98
CA GLY A 39 6.84 -35.07 -16.18
C GLY A 39 7.65 -36.32 -16.57
N LYS A 40 7.79 -37.27 -15.64
CA LYS A 40 8.28 -38.62 -15.98
C LYS A 40 7.23 -39.33 -16.85
N SER A 41 7.69 -40.24 -17.72
CA SER A 41 6.84 -41.12 -18.52
C SER A 41 5.74 -41.74 -17.64
N ASN A 42 4.46 -41.50 -18.00
CA ASN A 42 3.21 -41.93 -17.36
C ASN A 42 2.46 -40.96 -16.40
N GLU A 43 2.82 -39.68 -16.31
CA GLU A 43 1.96 -38.68 -15.63
C GLU A 43 1.09 -37.87 -16.61
N VAL A 44 -0.16 -37.59 -16.20
CA VAL A 44 -1.11 -36.77 -16.96
C VAL A 44 -0.57 -35.34 -17.07
N PRO A 45 -0.55 -34.69 -18.27
CA PRO A 45 0.10 -33.40 -18.46
C PRO A 45 -0.48 -32.30 -17.56
N VAL A 46 0.41 -31.52 -16.94
CA VAL A 46 0.13 -30.53 -15.88
C VAL A 46 -0.39 -29.18 -16.40
N SER A 47 -0.56 -28.96 -17.71
CA SER A 47 -1.26 -27.77 -18.23
C SER A 47 -1.51 -27.87 -19.73
N ASN A 48 -2.68 -27.43 -20.17
CA ASN A 48 -3.07 -27.48 -21.59
C ASN A 48 -2.53 -26.23 -22.28
N ILE A 49 -1.99 -26.33 -23.49
CA ILE A 49 -1.42 -25.20 -24.28
C ILE A 49 -2.35 -23.97 -24.37
N LYS A 50 -3.66 -24.20 -24.22
CA LYS A 50 -4.69 -23.17 -24.09
C LYS A 50 -4.48 -22.24 -22.88
N GLU A 51 -4.14 -22.77 -21.71
CA GLU A 51 -3.85 -21.96 -20.51
C GLU A 51 -2.61 -21.10 -20.72
N LEU A 52 -1.54 -21.65 -21.30
CA LEU A 52 -0.32 -20.89 -21.65
C LEU A 52 -0.60 -19.74 -22.63
N LYS A 53 -1.54 -19.94 -23.55
CA LYS A 53 -1.99 -18.89 -24.48
C LYS A 53 -2.82 -17.81 -23.76
N ASP A 54 -3.76 -18.20 -22.89
CA ASP A 54 -4.56 -17.27 -22.10
C ASP A 54 -3.67 -16.43 -21.14
N ILE A 55 -2.56 -17.00 -20.67
CA ILE A 55 -1.53 -16.33 -19.87
C ILE A 55 -0.74 -15.32 -20.71
N LEU A 56 -0.30 -15.68 -21.91
CA LEU A 56 0.41 -14.77 -22.82
C LEU A 56 -0.48 -13.58 -23.21
N ASP A 57 -1.75 -13.84 -23.50
CA ASP A 57 -2.72 -12.81 -23.86
C ASP A 57 -3.01 -11.88 -22.66
N SER A 58 -2.95 -12.40 -21.42
CA SER A 58 -3.06 -11.61 -20.18
C SER A 58 -1.83 -10.73 -19.91
N ILE A 59 -0.62 -11.17 -20.29
CA ILE A 59 0.62 -10.39 -20.22
C ILE A 59 0.58 -9.24 -21.24
N LEU A 60 0.11 -9.52 -22.46
CA LEU A 60 -0.04 -8.53 -23.52
C LEU A 60 -1.13 -7.48 -23.21
N ALA A 61 -2.08 -7.80 -22.32
CA ALA A 61 -3.14 -6.90 -21.85
C ALA A 61 -2.72 -5.95 -20.70
N GLY A 62 -1.45 -5.94 -20.28
CA GLY A 62 -0.91 -4.92 -19.37
C GLY A 62 -0.94 -5.24 -17.87
N LYS A 63 -1.05 -6.51 -17.46
CA LYS A 63 -0.76 -6.91 -16.08
C LYS A 63 0.76 -6.99 -15.86
N THR A 64 1.30 -6.11 -15.01
CA THR A 64 2.71 -6.12 -14.59
C THR A 64 2.97 -7.29 -13.64
N LEU A 65 3.75 -8.30 -14.06
CA LEU A 65 4.26 -9.36 -13.18
C LEU A 65 5.71 -9.02 -12.82
N THR A 66 6.01 -8.77 -11.55
CA THR A 66 7.39 -8.57 -11.08
C THR A 66 8.07 -9.92 -10.87
N ALA A 67 8.82 -10.38 -11.88
CA ALA A 67 9.60 -11.62 -11.86
C ALA A 67 10.79 -11.63 -10.88
N SER A 68 11.08 -10.51 -10.19
CA SER A 68 12.23 -10.38 -9.28
C SER A 68 12.13 -11.19 -7.98
N GLN A 69 11.04 -11.92 -7.80
CA GLN A 69 10.73 -12.67 -6.57
C GLN A 69 10.88 -14.18 -6.75
N ILE A 70 11.15 -14.67 -7.97
CA ILE A 70 11.40 -16.08 -8.28
C ILE A 70 12.90 -16.27 -8.50
N ILE A 71 13.53 -17.15 -7.73
CA ILE A 71 14.93 -17.53 -7.87
C ILE A 71 15.04 -19.02 -8.21
N PHE A 72 16.13 -19.44 -8.84
CA PHE A 72 16.45 -20.85 -9.02
C PHE A 72 17.48 -21.27 -7.98
N ASP A 73 17.10 -22.19 -7.11
CA ASP A 73 17.99 -22.83 -6.15
C ASP A 73 18.78 -23.93 -6.87
N ASN A 74 20.07 -23.68 -7.08
CA ASN A 74 20.97 -24.59 -7.78
C ASN A 74 21.34 -25.83 -6.94
N GLU A 75 21.17 -25.79 -5.60
CA GLU A 75 21.51 -26.92 -4.74
C GLU A 75 20.42 -27.99 -4.78
N GLU A 76 19.16 -27.56 -4.80
CA GLU A 76 17.99 -28.46 -4.88
C GLU A 76 17.35 -28.52 -6.27
N ALA A 77 17.92 -27.81 -7.26
CA ALA A 77 17.45 -27.72 -8.64
C ALA A 77 15.96 -27.35 -8.77
N LYS A 78 15.49 -26.39 -7.97
CA LYS A 78 14.08 -26.00 -7.88
C LYS A 78 13.87 -24.49 -8.02
N LEU A 79 12.74 -24.09 -8.58
CA LEU A 79 12.30 -22.70 -8.59
C LEU A 79 11.67 -22.36 -7.23
N ILE A 80 12.11 -21.27 -6.62
CA ILE A 80 11.63 -20.80 -5.31
C ILE A 80 11.12 -19.37 -5.47
N TYR A 81 9.88 -19.14 -5.03
CA TYR A 81 9.37 -17.78 -4.80
C TYR A 81 9.73 -17.33 -3.39
N LYS A 82 10.43 -16.18 -3.26
CA LYS A 82 10.74 -15.53 -1.98
C LYS A 82 10.08 -14.16 -1.88
N LYS A 83 9.13 -14.02 -0.95
CA LYS A 83 8.48 -12.75 -0.61
C LYS A 83 8.90 -12.28 0.76
N TYR A 84 9.44 -11.07 0.82
CA TYR A 84 9.72 -10.38 2.09
C TYR A 84 8.50 -9.55 2.46
N ASN A 85 7.87 -9.86 3.59
CA ASN A 85 6.69 -9.14 4.07
C ASN A 85 7.05 -7.85 4.82
N PHE A 86 7.47 -6.82 4.09
CA PHE A 86 7.60 -5.48 4.66
C PHE A 86 6.23 -4.80 4.79
N PRO A 87 6.02 -3.93 5.80
CA PRO A 87 4.81 -3.14 5.91
C PRO A 87 4.51 -2.43 4.59
N LYS A 88 3.31 -2.66 4.03
CA LYS A 88 2.92 -2.05 2.76
C LYS A 88 2.80 -0.53 2.92
N PHE A 89 3.36 0.20 1.96
CA PHE A 89 3.20 1.64 1.85
C PHE A 89 1.71 1.98 1.64
N LYS A 90 1.21 2.98 2.35
CA LYS A 90 -0.20 3.41 2.21
C LYS A 90 -0.37 4.13 0.87
N THR A 91 -1.39 3.74 0.12
CA THR A 91 -1.60 4.29 -1.22
C THR A 91 -2.21 5.69 -1.18
N ASN A 92 -3.03 6.02 -0.17
CA ASN A 92 -3.76 7.28 -0.07
C ASN A 92 -3.33 8.15 1.13
N ILE A 93 -3.08 9.44 0.87
CA ILE A 93 -2.93 10.47 1.91
C ILE A 93 -4.31 11.07 2.16
N LYS A 94 -4.79 11.03 3.40
CA LYS A 94 -6.05 11.65 3.80
C LYS A 94 -5.93 13.18 3.75
N THR A 95 -7.07 13.88 3.70
CA THR A 95 -7.13 15.34 3.88
C THR A 95 -6.39 15.75 5.15
N ILE A 96 -5.59 16.80 5.04
CA ILE A 96 -4.81 17.37 6.14
C ILE A 96 -5.43 18.71 6.52
N ASN A 97 -5.80 18.88 7.78
CA ASN A 97 -6.32 20.14 8.31
C ASN A 97 -5.18 20.95 8.93
N LEU A 98 -5.16 22.26 8.70
CA LEU A 98 -4.17 23.18 9.22
C LEU A 98 -4.86 24.32 9.95
N VAL A 99 -4.23 24.78 11.04
CA VAL A 99 -4.53 26.06 11.66
C VAL A 99 -3.34 26.99 11.43
N LEU A 100 -3.60 28.12 10.79
CA LEU A 100 -2.63 29.18 10.50
C LEU A 100 -2.88 30.37 11.43
N THR A 101 -1.85 31.14 11.76
CA THR A 101 -1.99 32.41 12.49
C THR A 101 -1.15 33.51 11.86
N ASP A 102 -1.46 34.75 12.19
CA ASP A 102 -0.56 35.88 11.96
C ASP A 102 0.70 35.79 12.84
N GLU A 103 1.68 36.69 12.60
CA GLU A 103 2.95 36.72 13.34
C GLU A 103 2.76 36.97 14.85
N ASN A 104 1.72 37.71 15.23
CA ASN A 104 1.40 38.01 16.63
C ASN A 104 0.52 36.94 17.28
N THR A 105 0.15 35.88 16.56
CA THR A 105 -0.77 34.82 17.04
C THR A 105 -2.13 35.34 17.53
N SER A 106 -2.54 36.50 17.03
CA SER A 106 -3.77 37.19 17.44
C SER A 106 -5.03 36.60 16.81
N SER A 107 -4.89 36.00 15.63
CA SER A 107 -6.00 35.48 14.84
C SER A 107 -5.68 34.10 14.27
N GLU A 108 -6.68 33.23 14.22
CA GLU A 108 -6.58 31.89 13.66
C GLU A 108 -7.34 31.77 12.34
N TYR A 109 -6.73 31.10 11.37
CA TYR A 109 -7.28 30.87 10.06
C TYR A 109 -7.20 29.38 9.72
N THR A 110 -8.26 28.84 9.12
CA THR A 110 -8.28 27.44 8.70
C THR A 110 -7.69 27.29 7.30
N ALA A 111 -6.92 26.22 7.11
CA ALA A 111 -6.49 25.79 5.79
C ALA A 111 -6.59 24.26 5.69
N VAL A 112 -6.70 23.74 4.48
CA VAL A 112 -6.75 22.29 4.21
C VAL A 112 -5.81 21.93 3.09
N ILE A 113 -5.20 20.74 3.15
CA ILE A 113 -4.58 20.10 1.99
C ILE A 113 -5.42 18.90 1.62
N GLU A 114 -6.00 18.93 0.44
CA GLU A 114 -6.86 17.87 -0.08
C GLU A 114 -6.42 17.44 -1.46
N LYS A 115 -6.78 16.19 -1.81
CA LYS A 115 -6.49 15.61 -3.12
C LYS A 115 -7.40 16.24 -4.16
N GLU A 116 -6.81 16.68 -5.26
CA GLU A 116 -7.51 17.19 -6.44
C GLU A 116 -6.89 16.53 -7.67
N GLU A 117 -7.66 15.66 -8.33
CA GLU A 117 -7.18 14.79 -9.41
C GLU A 117 -5.97 13.94 -8.97
N ASN A 118 -4.81 14.16 -9.60
CA ASN A 118 -3.54 13.49 -9.33
C ASN A 118 -2.61 14.28 -8.39
N ASN A 119 -3.06 15.44 -7.90
CA ASN A 119 -2.28 16.36 -7.08
C ASN A 119 -2.95 16.64 -5.74
N TYR A 120 -2.29 17.45 -4.91
CA TYR A 120 -2.84 17.97 -3.67
C TYR A 120 -2.76 19.49 -3.68
N ARG A 121 -3.78 20.16 -3.14
CA ARG A 121 -3.82 21.63 -3.07
C ARG A 121 -4.02 22.09 -1.64
N MET A 122 -3.20 23.04 -1.21
CA MET A 122 -3.40 23.81 0.02
C MET A 122 -4.40 24.93 -0.24
N LYS A 123 -5.56 24.87 0.42
CA LYS A 123 -6.66 25.80 0.26
C LYS A 123 -6.91 26.58 1.55
N SER A 124 -7.11 27.88 1.42
CA SER A 124 -7.48 28.76 2.53
C SER A 124 -8.17 30.02 2.01
N ILE A 125 -9.10 30.57 2.79
CA ILE A 125 -9.69 31.89 2.57
C ILE A 125 -9.49 32.68 3.85
N ILE A 126 -8.71 33.75 3.77
CA ILE A 126 -8.28 34.57 4.89
C ILE A 126 -8.82 35.97 4.64
N ASN A 127 -9.73 36.42 5.51
CA ASN A 127 -10.34 37.74 5.40
C ASN A 127 -9.62 38.74 6.31
N ASP A 128 -9.49 39.97 5.84
CA ASP A 128 -8.97 41.09 6.62
C ASP A 128 -7.59 40.84 7.27
N PHE A 129 -6.69 40.15 6.56
CA PHE A 129 -5.36 39.79 7.06
C PHE A 129 -4.41 41.00 7.09
N PRO A 130 -3.84 41.37 8.25
CA PRO A 130 -2.90 42.47 8.34
C PRO A 130 -1.56 42.08 7.71
N VAL A 131 -1.17 42.79 6.64
CA VAL A 131 0.09 42.56 5.93
C VAL A 131 1.09 43.66 6.26
N ASN A 132 2.29 43.28 6.68
CA ASN A 132 3.44 44.18 6.78
C ASN A 132 4.55 43.69 5.85
N LYS A 133 4.67 44.29 4.66
CA LYS A 133 5.64 43.97 3.60
C LYS A 133 5.48 42.61 2.90
N MET A 134 5.12 41.57 3.63
CA MET A 134 4.86 40.21 3.14
C MET A 134 3.69 39.58 3.88
N VAL A 135 3.05 38.58 3.26
CA VAL A 135 2.13 37.69 3.99
C VAL A 135 2.99 36.70 4.76
N CYS A 136 2.81 36.63 6.07
CA CYS A 136 3.54 35.72 6.94
C CYS A 136 2.54 34.95 7.81
N LEU A 137 2.35 33.66 7.50
CA LEU A 137 1.41 32.78 8.16
C LEU A 137 2.18 31.73 8.95
N ILE A 138 2.04 31.73 10.27
CA ILE A 138 2.59 30.69 11.14
C ILE A 138 1.65 29.49 11.10
N ILE A 139 2.19 28.30 10.83
CA ILE A 139 1.44 27.04 10.90
C ILE A 139 1.42 26.59 12.37
N LYS A 140 0.34 26.93 13.06
CA LYS A 140 0.13 26.64 14.49
C LYS A 140 0.00 25.14 14.73
N SER A 141 -0.92 24.48 14.02
CA SER A 141 -1.15 23.03 14.15
C SER A 141 -1.51 22.37 12.82
N ILE A 142 -1.29 21.06 12.76
CA ILE A 142 -1.71 20.19 11.67
C ILE A 142 -2.48 19.01 12.27
N ASN A 143 -3.72 18.79 11.83
CA ASN A 143 -4.64 17.79 12.38
C ASN A 143 -4.75 17.87 13.92
N GLY A 144 -4.69 19.08 14.48
CA GLY A 144 -4.70 19.32 15.92
C GLY A 144 -3.38 19.07 16.65
N ASN A 145 -2.31 18.68 15.96
CA ASN A 145 -0.98 18.49 16.55
C ASN A 145 -0.09 19.72 16.28
N ASP A 146 0.47 20.30 17.34
CA ASP A 146 1.32 21.50 17.31
C ASP A 146 2.82 21.20 17.35
N ASP A 147 3.23 19.94 17.50
CA ASP A 147 4.62 19.51 17.50
C ASP A 147 5.32 19.89 16.20
N LEU A 148 6.46 20.57 16.30
CA LEU A 148 7.20 21.06 15.14
C LEU A 148 7.64 19.91 14.22
N TYR A 149 8.10 18.78 14.81
CA TYR A 149 8.62 17.65 14.05
C TYR A 149 7.51 16.98 13.25
N TYR A 150 6.35 16.78 13.86
CA TYR A 150 5.15 16.34 13.19
C TYR A 150 4.78 17.28 12.03
N LYS A 151 4.72 18.59 12.28
CA LYS A 151 4.27 19.58 11.30
C LYS A 151 5.14 19.60 10.05
N TYR A 152 6.46 19.70 10.18
CA TYR A 152 7.32 19.73 8.99
C TYR A 152 7.38 18.38 8.29
N SER A 153 7.28 17.25 9.01
CA SER A 153 7.22 15.92 8.39
C SER A 153 5.97 15.78 7.52
N VAL A 154 4.80 16.20 8.02
CA VAL A 154 3.54 16.12 7.26
C VAL A 154 3.57 17.05 6.04
N LEU A 155 4.05 18.29 6.18
CA LEU A 155 4.12 19.24 5.07
C LEU A 155 5.24 18.97 4.08
N GLY A 156 6.34 18.36 4.53
CA GLY A 156 7.44 17.92 3.70
C GLY A 156 6.97 17.01 2.55
N GLN A 157 5.87 16.28 2.75
CA GLN A 157 5.26 15.45 1.70
C GLN A 157 4.87 16.24 0.45
N PHE A 158 4.50 17.52 0.63
CA PHE A 158 3.92 18.36 -0.42
C PHE A 158 4.84 19.50 -0.87
N PHE A 159 5.72 19.99 0.02
CA PHE A 159 6.55 21.17 -0.20
C PHE A 159 7.96 20.98 0.38
N ASP A 160 8.97 21.65 -0.17
CA ASP A 160 10.30 21.69 0.47
C ASP A 160 10.30 22.67 1.63
N ILE A 161 10.62 22.17 2.83
CA ILE A 161 10.75 23.00 4.04
C ILE A 161 12.19 23.54 4.12
N ASN A 162 12.42 24.64 3.43
CA ASN A 162 13.76 25.22 3.25
C ASN A 162 13.65 26.70 2.88
N LYS A 163 14.27 27.59 3.67
CA LYS A 163 14.23 29.04 3.43
C LYS A 163 14.82 29.48 2.09
N ASN A 164 15.71 28.66 1.52
CA ASN A 164 16.38 28.95 0.24
C ASN A 164 15.59 28.42 -0.97
N LYS A 165 14.44 27.75 -0.77
CA LYS A 165 13.59 27.23 -1.84
C LYS A 165 12.36 28.12 -1.99
N ILE A 166 12.38 28.97 -3.00
CA ILE A 166 11.29 29.88 -3.34
C ILE A 166 10.61 29.33 -4.60
N TYR A 167 9.29 29.23 -4.57
CA TYR A 167 8.49 28.77 -5.71
C TYR A 167 7.65 29.90 -6.26
N GLU A 168 7.60 30.00 -7.58
CA GLU A 168 6.61 30.85 -8.25
C GLU A 168 5.22 30.24 -8.10
N LEU A 169 4.22 31.10 -7.93
CA LEU A 169 2.82 30.75 -7.86
C LEU A 169 2.15 31.07 -9.20
N ASP A 170 1.34 30.13 -9.69
CA ASP A 170 0.45 30.42 -10.81
C ASP A 170 -0.61 31.46 -10.39
N SER A 171 -1.18 32.19 -11.35
CA SER A 171 -2.12 33.29 -11.10
C SER A 171 -3.38 32.89 -10.31
N ASN A 172 -3.74 31.60 -10.31
CA ASN A 172 -4.86 31.05 -9.57
C ASN A 172 -4.48 30.37 -8.24
N GLU A 173 -3.18 30.28 -7.91
CA GLU A 173 -2.71 29.65 -6.66
C GLU A 173 -2.72 30.61 -5.46
N CYS A 174 -2.63 31.93 -5.70
CA CYS A 174 -2.76 32.94 -4.66
C CYS A 174 -3.39 34.21 -5.22
N ILE A 175 -4.46 34.67 -4.58
CA ILE A 175 -5.14 35.94 -4.88
C ILE A 175 -5.06 36.81 -3.63
N ILE A 176 -4.54 38.02 -3.77
CA ILE A 176 -4.53 39.05 -2.72
C ILE A 176 -5.38 40.21 -3.23
N SER A 177 -6.37 40.66 -2.45
CA SER A 177 -7.29 41.72 -2.85
C SER A 177 -6.54 43.00 -3.28
N ASP A 178 -7.07 43.70 -4.28
CA ASP A 178 -6.47 44.92 -4.85
C ASP A 178 -5.06 44.72 -5.45
N MET A 179 -4.66 43.49 -5.78
CA MET A 179 -3.39 43.19 -6.42
C MET A 179 -3.56 42.36 -7.68
N ASP A 180 -2.92 42.83 -8.75
CA ASP A 180 -2.74 42.08 -10.00
C ASP A 180 -1.24 41.97 -10.27
N CYS A 181 -0.59 41.03 -9.57
CA CYS A 181 0.82 40.76 -9.75
C CYS A 181 1.17 39.30 -9.44
N PRO A 182 2.23 38.75 -10.04
CA PRO A 182 2.74 37.43 -9.71
C PRO A 182 3.31 37.37 -8.29
N PHE A 183 3.11 36.22 -7.63
CA PHE A 183 3.58 35.95 -6.27
C PHE A 183 4.58 34.80 -6.25
N VAL A 184 5.41 34.80 -5.23
CA VAL A 184 6.26 33.67 -4.84
C VAL A 184 5.90 33.23 -3.44
N PHE A 185 6.09 31.95 -3.15
CA PHE A 185 5.92 31.41 -1.81
C PHE A 185 7.11 30.58 -1.33
N ASN A 186 7.24 30.50 -0.01
CA ASN A 186 8.19 29.68 0.70
C ASN A 186 7.53 29.06 1.94
N ILE A 187 7.96 27.85 2.32
CA ILE A 187 7.70 27.30 3.65
C ILE A 187 9.05 27.02 4.31
N SER A 188 9.26 27.54 5.51
CA SER A 188 10.51 27.35 6.26
C SER A 188 10.32 27.41 7.76
N ILE A 189 11.35 26.98 8.50
CA ILE A 189 11.36 27.05 9.96
C ILE A 189 12.02 28.38 10.37
N ASN A 190 11.30 29.22 11.09
CA ASN A 190 11.77 30.48 11.67
C ASN A 190 11.56 30.48 13.18
N SER A 191 12.64 30.61 13.97
CA SER A 191 12.58 30.66 15.45
C SER A 191 11.70 29.58 16.10
N SER A 192 11.76 28.34 15.57
CA SER A 192 10.96 27.16 15.97
C SER A 192 9.52 27.11 15.48
N ASN A 193 9.07 28.07 14.69
CA ASN A 193 7.77 28.05 14.03
C ASN A 193 7.94 27.65 12.57
N LEU A 194 6.98 26.86 12.06
CA LEU A 194 6.87 26.61 10.63
C LEU A 194 6.06 27.74 10.01
N VAL A 195 6.63 28.44 9.04
CA VAL A 195 6.09 29.68 8.48
C VAL A 195 5.91 29.53 6.98
N LEU A 196 4.73 29.92 6.49
CA LEU A 196 4.43 30.13 5.08
C LEU A 196 4.56 31.63 4.79
N SER A 197 5.44 31.97 3.85
CA SER A 197 5.65 33.36 3.42
C SER A 197 5.22 33.54 1.97
N ILE A 198 4.49 34.61 1.66
CA ILE A 198 4.13 35.02 0.29
C ILE A 198 4.60 36.44 0.05
N LEU A 199 5.32 36.62 -1.05
CA LEU A 199 5.88 37.91 -1.50
C LEU A 199 5.52 38.14 -2.97
N LYS A 200 5.58 39.40 -3.40
CA LYS A 200 5.61 39.71 -4.84
C LYS A 200 6.85 39.07 -5.46
N SER A 201 6.72 38.52 -6.67
CA SER A 201 7.90 38.00 -7.38
C SER A 201 8.84 39.13 -7.85
N ILE A 202 8.29 40.35 -8.01
CA ILE A 202 9.03 41.53 -8.47
C ILE A 202 9.67 42.26 -7.28
N PHE A 203 10.97 42.04 -7.10
CA PHE A 203 11.81 42.79 -6.16
C PHE A 203 12.13 44.20 -6.72
N PRO A 204 12.20 45.27 -5.90
CA PRO A 204 12.07 45.36 -4.44
C PRO A 204 10.67 45.73 -3.96
N THR A 205 9.61 45.54 -4.76
CA THR A 205 8.29 46.03 -4.38
C THR A 205 7.68 45.20 -3.25
N GLU A 206 7.57 45.79 -2.07
CA GLU A 206 6.91 45.19 -0.91
C GLU A 206 5.37 45.24 -1.07
N LEU A 207 4.66 44.44 -0.28
CA LEU A 207 3.22 44.61 -0.08
C LEU A 207 3.00 45.86 0.79
N GLN A 208 2.09 46.74 0.38
CA GLN A 208 1.76 47.93 1.17
C GLN A 208 1.15 47.52 2.51
N ASN A 209 1.47 48.25 3.58
CA ASN A 209 0.94 47.98 4.91
C ASN A 209 -0.55 48.34 4.99
N LYS A 210 -1.42 47.33 4.90
CA LYS A 210 -2.86 47.39 5.10
C LYS A 210 -3.40 45.96 5.24
N ASN A 211 -4.71 45.85 5.47
CA ASN A 211 -5.38 44.56 5.50
C ASN A 211 -5.78 44.10 4.08
N TYR A 212 -5.72 42.80 3.85
CA TYR A 212 -6.06 42.18 2.57
C TYR A 212 -6.94 40.94 2.78
N ASN A 213 -7.79 40.66 1.80
CA ASN A 213 -8.38 39.33 1.66
C ASN A 213 -7.43 38.47 0.82
N ILE A 214 -7.10 37.28 1.31
CA ILE A 214 -6.14 36.36 0.71
C ILE A 214 -6.84 35.03 0.45
N ILE A 215 -6.75 34.54 -0.78
CA ILE A 215 -7.22 33.21 -1.17
C ILE A 215 -6.01 32.40 -1.57
N LEU A 216 -5.82 31.25 -0.93
CA LEU A 216 -4.77 30.28 -1.25
C LEU A 216 -5.40 29.07 -1.93
N ASN A 217 -4.75 28.60 -2.99
CA ASN A 217 -5.08 27.37 -3.71
C ASN A 217 -3.80 26.72 -4.29
N ILE A 218 -2.77 26.64 -3.45
CA ILE A 218 -1.40 26.30 -3.84
C ILE A 218 -1.28 24.80 -4.10
N LYS A 219 -0.92 24.41 -5.33
CA LYS A 219 -0.60 23.04 -5.71
C LYS A 219 0.69 22.59 -5.04
N ASN A 220 0.70 21.34 -4.59
CA ASN A 220 1.91 20.69 -4.08
C ASN A 220 3.04 20.76 -5.12
N LYS A 221 4.28 20.96 -4.65
CA LYS A 221 5.47 21.01 -5.52
C LYS A 221 6.25 19.70 -5.51
N GLN A 222 5.93 18.81 -4.57
CA GLN A 222 6.41 17.43 -4.53
C GLN A 222 5.35 16.49 -3.95
N LEU A 223 5.55 15.17 -4.09
CA LEU A 223 4.71 14.16 -3.47
C LEU A 223 5.58 13.03 -2.89
N ASN A 224 6.05 13.26 -1.66
CA ASN A 224 6.98 12.40 -0.95
C ASN A 224 6.28 11.79 0.26
N LYS A 225 5.59 10.68 0.07
CA LYS A 225 4.76 10.06 1.13
C LYS A 225 5.56 9.74 2.39
N LEU A 226 4.98 10.00 3.56
CA LEU A 226 5.59 9.72 4.87
C LEU A 226 5.88 8.24 5.15
N ASP A 227 5.28 7.33 4.38
CA ASP A 227 5.51 5.89 4.48
C ASP A 227 6.83 5.44 3.85
N THR A 228 7.48 6.31 3.08
CA THR A 228 8.75 6.05 2.38
C THR A 228 9.77 7.15 2.63
N ASN A 229 9.35 8.34 3.06
CA ASN A 229 10.19 9.52 3.18
C ASN A 229 10.25 9.98 4.63
N ILE A 230 11.45 10.03 5.19
CA ILE A 230 11.73 10.41 6.57
C ILE A 230 12.42 11.77 6.55
N TYR A 231 11.76 12.78 7.13
CA TYR A 231 12.24 14.14 7.15
C TYR A 231 12.98 14.44 8.44
N PHE A 232 14.21 14.92 8.31
CA PHE A 232 15.07 15.30 9.41
C PHE A 232 15.29 16.81 9.44
N SER A 233 15.36 17.36 10.65
CA SER A 233 15.74 18.74 10.91
C SER A 233 16.80 18.78 12.01
N PHE A 234 17.69 19.76 11.96
CA PHE A 234 18.59 20.06 13.08
C PHE A 234 17.92 21.09 13.98
N ILE A 235 17.95 20.89 15.30
CA ILE A 235 17.42 21.88 16.26
C ILE A 235 18.02 23.26 15.95
N GLY A 236 17.16 24.28 15.84
CA GLY A 236 17.58 25.66 15.60
C GLY A 236 18.15 25.96 14.20
N ARG A 237 18.06 25.02 13.25
CA ARG A 237 18.44 25.26 11.85
C ARG A 237 17.22 25.40 10.95
N ILE A 238 17.49 26.01 9.79
CA ILE A 238 16.50 26.54 8.87
C ILE A 238 16.07 25.49 7.82
N ASN A 239 16.88 24.46 7.58
CA ASN A 239 16.72 23.55 6.46
C ASN A 239 16.55 22.10 6.92
N THR A 240 15.52 21.44 6.39
CA THR A 240 15.32 19.99 6.54
C THR A 240 16.09 19.21 5.46
N PHE A 241 16.38 17.95 5.72
CA PHE A 241 16.78 16.97 4.71
C PHE A 241 15.89 15.73 4.79
N LYS A 242 16.01 14.84 3.81
CA LYS A 242 15.15 13.65 3.67
C LYS A 242 15.99 12.42 3.43
N LEU A 243 15.68 11.34 4.14
CA LEU A 243 16.12 9.99 3.80
C LEU A 243 14.92 9.19 3.29
N GLN A 244 15.14 8.29 2.33
CA GLN A 244 14.10 7.56 1.66
C GLN A 244 14.28 6.05 1.83
N LEU A 245 13.22 5.36 2.23
CA LEU A 245 13.12 3.92 2.15
C LEU A 245 12.74 3.53 0.72
N ILE A 246 13.61 2.77 0.06
CA ILE A 246 13.37 2.21 -1.26
C ILE A 246 13.37 0.68 -1.19
N LYS A 247 12.56 0.06 -2.04
CA LYS A 247 12.61 -1.37 -2.27
C LYS A 247 13.59 -1.63 -3.42
N THR A 248 14.57 -2.48 -3.19
CA THR A 248 15.54 -2.92 -4.19
C THR A 248 15.01 -4.12 -4.98
N ASP A 249 15.67 -4.41 -6.11
CA ASP A 249 15.29 -5.51 -7.01
C ASP A 249 15.25 -6.87 -6.30
N ASN A 250 16.12 -7.07 -5.30
CA ASN A 250 16.17 -8.29 -4.49
C ASN A 250 15.14 -8.29 -3.34
N ASN A 251 14.08 -7.49 -3.45
CA ASN A 251 13.04 -7.25 -2.43
C ASN A 251 13.55 -6.73 -1.07
N LYS A 252 14.82 -6.36 -0.93
CA LYS A 252 15.35 -5.76 0.30
C LYS A 252 15.00 -4.28 0.37
N ILE A 253 14.68 -3.79 1.56
CA ILE A 253 14.53 -2.35 1.79
C ILE A 253 15.91 -1.73 2.02
N LYS A 254 16.11 -0.53 1.50
CA LYS A 254 17.28 0.30 1.81
C LYS A 254 16.83 1.68 2.22
N LEU A 255 17.50 2.26 3.21
CA LEU A 255 17.40 3.68 3.55
C LEU A 255 18.52 4.41 2.80
N ILE A 256 18.14 5.24 1.83
CA ILE A 256 19.03 6.00 0.99
C ILE A 256 18.88 7.50 1.20
N GLY A 257 19.92 8.25 0.85
CA GLY A 257 19.91 9.71 0.88
C GLY A 257 21.23 10.26 1.38
N ASN A 258 21.30 11.56 1.57
CA ASN A 258 22.49 12.20 2.14
C ASN A 258 22.13 13.50 2.83
N TYR A 259 23.05 13.98 3.66
CA TYR A 259 23.02 15.33 4.17
C TYR A 259 24.43 15.87 4.37
N THR A 260 24.57 17.18 4.33
CA THR A 260 25.82 17.85 4.70
C THR A 260 25.83 18.14 6.19
N HIS A 261 26.76 17.54 6.92
CA HIS A 261 26.98 17.82 8.34
C HIS A 261 27.41 19.28 8.51
N LYS A 262 26.81 20.00 9.47
CA LYS A 262 27.13 21.42 9.70
C LYS A 262 27.63 21.70 11.11
N THR A 263 27.37 20.82 12.07
CA THR A 263 27.75 21.00 13.47
C THR A 263 27.60 19.68 14.22
N SER A 264 28.58 19.35 15.07
CA SER A 264 28.63 18.14 15.90
C SER A 264 27.72 18.19 17.14
N LEU A 265 27.20 19.37 17.49
CA LEU A 265 26.49 19.57 18.77
C LEU A 265 25.02 19.15 18.74
N ILE A 266 24.40 19.09 17.57
CA ILE A 266 22.95 18.88 17.45
C ILE A 266 22.67 17.72 16.49
N PRO A 267 22.28 16.54 17.00
CA PRO A 267 21.86 15.44 16.14
C PRO A 267 20.58 15.83 15.37
N PRO A 268 20.44 15.40 14.10
CA PRO A 268 19.19 15.52 13.37
C PRO A 268 18.04 14.81 14.11
N ILE A 269 16.84 15.38 14.04
CA ILE A 269 15.61 14.82 14.62
C ILE A 269 14.59 14.62 13.51
N CYS A 270 13.78 13.57 13.60
CA CYS A 270 12.64 13.33 12.72
C CYS A 270 11.40 12.94 13.51
N TYR A 271 10.22 13.26 12.96
CA TYR A 271 9.00 12.49 13.23
C TYR A 271 8.83 11.45 12.13
N SER A 272 8.71 10.17 12.52
CA SER A 272 8.46 9.06 11.60
C SER A 272 7.65 7.94 12.26
N PRO A 273 6.39 7.71 11.84
CA PRO A 273 5.56 6.65 12.42
C PRO A 273 5.96 5.24 11.99
N ILE A 274 6.90 5.12 11.04
CA ILE A 274 7.30 3.85 10.44
C ILE A 274 8.73 3.42 10.83
N LEU A 275 9.55 4.33 11.35
CA LEU A 275 11.00 4.11 11.47
C LEU A 275 11.33 2.89 12.34
N ALA A 276 10.61 2.70 13.45
CA ALA A 276 10.78 1.57 14.36
C ALA A 276 10.36 0.22 13.75
N ASN A 277 9.65 0.21 12.62
CA ASN A 277 9.32 -1.01 11.88
C ASN A 277 10.51 -1.52 11.07
N TYR A 278 11.49 -0.65 10.76
CA TYR A 278 12.64 -0.99 9.93
C TYR A 278 13.94 -1.06 10.74
N PHE A 279 14.08 -0.27 11.80
CA PHE A 279 15.31 -0.16 12.57
C PHE A 279 15.10 -0.48 14.05
N ASN A 280 16.15 -1.02 14.66
CA ASN A 280 16.20 -1.12 16.12
C ASN A 280 16.45 0.27 16.72
N ILE A 281 15.69 0.58 17.78
CA ILE A 281 15.78 1.88 18.45
C ILE A 281 16.71 1.74 19.64
N ILE A 282 17.83 2.46 19.60
CA ILE A 282 18.85 2.45 20.66
C ILE A 282 18.41 3.30 21.85
N SER A 283 18.92 2.96 23.03
CA SER A 283 18.65 3.67 24.27
C SER A 283 19.71 4.71 24.62
N ASN A 284 20.95 4.52 24.15
CA ASN A 284 22.08 5.40 24.45
C ASN A 284 23.20 5.28 23.39
N ASP A 285 24.18 6.20 23.45
CA ASP A 285 25.26 6.30 22.46
C ASP A 285 26.27 5.11 22.49
N ASN A 286 26.24 4.24 23.50
CA ASN A 286 27.08 3.03 23.52
C ASN A 286 26.53 1.90 22.64
N GLU A 287 25.25 1.98 22.25
CA GLU A 287 24.56 0.99 21.41
C GLU A 287 24.67 1.33 19.90
N LEU A 288 25.49 2.32 19.53
CA LEU A 288 25.72 2.68 18.13
C LEU A 288 26.34 1.50 17.37
N ILE A 289 25.77 1.20 16.20
CA ILE A 289 26.11 0.04 15.38
C ILE A 289 27.11 0.47 14.31
N ASN A 290 28.24 -0.23 14.23
CA ASN A 290 29.20 -0.06 13.13
C ASN A 290 28.54 -0.47 11.81
N THR A 291 28.75 0.30 10.76
CA THR A 291 28.13 0.02 9.46
C THR A 291 29.01 0.45 8.30
N ASP A 292 28.95 -0.32 7.21
CA ASP A 292 29.48 0.07 5.90
C ASP A 292 28.41 0.75 5.03
N GLY A 293 27.15 0.75 5.47
CA GLY A 293 26.01 1.35 4.76
C GLY A 293 25.91 2.87 4.94
N ILE A 294 26.84 3.49 5.67
CA ILE A 294 26.96 4.95 5.78
C ILE A 294 28.39 5.34 5.43
N THR A 295 28.53 6.09 4.35
CA THR A 295 29.81 6.60 3.87
C THR A 295 29.91 8.10 4.11
N SER A 296 31.13 8.62 4.03
CA SER A 296 31.33 10.06 4.11
C SER A 296 32.44 10.58 3.22
N SER A 297 32.38 11.88 2.94
CA SER A 297 33.40 12.55 2.13
C SER A 297 34.80 12.58 2.77
N SER A 298 34.93 12.32 4.07
CA SER A 298 36.24 12.16 4.73
C SER A 298 36.82 10.75 4.58
N GLY A 299 36.02 9.78 4.14
CA GLY A 299 36.40 8.37 4.06
C GLY A 299 36.46 7.64 5.40
N LYS A 300 36.16 8.31 6.52
CA LYS A 300 36.19 7.67 7.85
C LYS A 300 34.99 6.73 8.05
N PRO A 301 35.21 5.49 8.54
CA PRO A 301 34.13 4.56 8.87
C PRO A 301 33.15 5.13 9.91
N LYS A 302 31.85 4.81 9.76
CA LYS A 302 30.78 5.37 10.59
C LYS A 302 30.13 4.30 11.47
N LYS A 303 29.60 4.75 12.61
CA LYS A 303 28.63 4.03 13.41
C LYS A 303 27.42 4.91 13.67
N PHE A 304 26.24 4.31 13.79
CA PHE A 304 24.98 5.05 13.86
C PHE A 304 23.94 4.38 14.76
N GLY A 305 22.86 5.11 15.04
CA GLY A 305 21.66 4.56 15.65
C GLY A 305 20.52 5.57 15.68
N PHE A 306 19.29 5.07 15.79
CA PHE A 306 18.10 5.90 16.00
C PHE A 306 17.67 5.83 17.45
N MET A 307 17.55 6.97 18.12
CA MET A 307 17.23 7.05 19.55
C MET A 307 15.93 7.84 19.77
N LYS A 308 15.07 7.44 20.70
CA LYS A 308 13.84 8.21 21.00
C LYS A 308 14.18 9.64 21.46
N TYR A 309 13.44 10.62 20.94
CA TYR A 309 13.56 12.02 21.32
C TYR A 309 12.63 12.34 22.48
N ASN A 310 13.16 12.61 23.67
CA ASN A 310 12.40 13.12 24.84
C ASN A 310 11.07 12.39 25.14
N ASN A 311 10.99 11.09 24.83
CA ASN A 311 9.75 10.29 24.90
C ASN A 311 8.57 10.83 24.07
N ILE A 312 8.79 11.73 23.12
CA ILE A 312 7.77 12.18 22.16
C ILE A 312 7.46 11.00 21.22
N PRO A 313 6.18 10.61 21.07
CA PRO A 313 5.79 9.48 20.23
C PRO A 313 6.27 9.62 18.79
N ASN A 314 6.88 8.56 18.26
CA ASN A 314 7.36 8.48 16.87
C ASN A 314 8.41 9.55 16.49
N THR A 315 9.07 10.16 17.46
CA THR A 315 10.11 11.17 17.21
C THR A 315 11.48 10.62 17.64
N TYR A 316 12.48 10.76 16.77
CA TYR A 316 13.78 10.12 16.92
C TYR A 316 14.94 11.05 16.56
N TYR A 317 16.03 10.94 17.33
CA TYR A 317 17.35 11.40 16.94
C TYR A 317 18.00 10.42 15.96
N LEU A 318 18.71 10.95 14.97
CA LEU A 318 19.72 10.23 14.21
C LEU A 318 21.09 10.51 14.83
N LYS A 319 21.68 9.50 15.46
CA LYS A 319 23.04 9.57 16.03
C LYS A 319 24.02 8.98 15.04
N ILE A 320 25.10 9.71 14.75
CA ILE A 320 26.20 9.25 13.88
C ILE A 320 27.52 9.72 14.49
N SER A 321 28.52 8.85 14.48
CA SER A 321 29.90 9.18 14.90
C SER A 321 30.91 8.42 14.05
N ASN A 322 32.16 8.88 14.03
CA ASN A 322 33.26 8.08 13.49
C ASN A 322 33.52 6.88 14.41
N GLN A 323 33.88 5.74 13.82
CA GLN A 323 34.19 4.54 14.59
C GLN A 323 35.44 4.71 15.47
N ASP A 324 36.39 5.56 15.03
CA ASP A 324 37.62 5.91 15.75
C ASP A 324 37.38 6.90 16.92
N GLY A 325 36.15 7.36 17.13
CA GLY A 325 35.78 8.31 18.17
C GLY A 325 36.11 9.78 17.85
N SER A 326 36.69 10.06 16.68
CA SER A 326 36.92 11.45 16.24
C SER A 326 35.61 12.15 15.88
N GLU A 327 35.61 13.48 15.96
CA GLU A 327 34.45 14.28 15.54
C GLU A 327 34.22 14.21 14.03
N ILE A 328 32.96 14.41 13.62
CA ILE A 328 32.56 14.54 12.21
C ILE A 328 32.85 15.98 11.77
N ASP A 329 33.53 16.14 10.64
CA ASP A 329 33.98 17.45 10.19
C ASP A 329 32.80 18.32 9.72
N THR A 330 32.90 19.62 9.95
CA THR A 330 31.91 20.56 9.42
C THR A 330 31.96 20.56 7.88
N ASN A 331 30.81 20.51 7.24
CA ASN A 331 30.59 20.33 5.81
C ASN A 331 30.89 18.93 5.26
N GLU A 332 31.17 17.94 6.11
CA GLU A 332 31.28 16.56 5.67
C GLU A 332 29.94 16.06 5.10
N ILE A 333 29.97 15.45 3.92
CA ILE A 333 28.77 14.86 3.32
C ILE A 333 28.64 13.45 3.88
N ILE A 334 27.51 13.17 4.53
CA ILE A 334 27.14 11.86 5.05
C ILE A 334 26.12 11.23 4.10
N THR A 335 26.45 10.08 3.54
CA THR A 335 25.63 9.39 2.53
C THR A 335 25.16 8.04 3.08
N PHE A 336 23.89 7.75 2.89
CA PHE A 336 23.22 6.53 3.33
C PHE A 336 22.97 5.62 2.13
N ASP A 337 23.38 4.37 2.28
CA ASP A 337 22.97 3.22 1.50
C ASP A 337 22.76 2.04 2.46
N LEU A 338 21.89 2.27 3.45
CA LEU A 338 21.80 1.45 4.65
C LEU A 338 20.73 0.37 4.49
N THR A 339 21.07 -0.87 4.81
CA THR A 339 20.08 -1.96 4.94
C THR A 339 19.51 -1.92 6.36
N PRO A 340 18.20 -1.74 6.57
CA PRO A 340 17.62 -1.75 7.90
C PRO A 340 17.85 -3.06 8.65
N ASP A 341 18.06 -2.99 9.97
CA ASP A 341 18.39 -4.15 10.80
C ASP A 341 17.29 -5.21 10.74
N LYS A 342 16.03 -4.75 10.72
CA LYS A 342 14.85 -5.63 10.69
C LYS A 342 14.56 -6.22 9.32
N ASN A 343 15.35 -5.89 8.28
CA ASN A 343 15.29 -6.63 7.02
C ASN A 343 15.55 -8.13 7.22
N ALA A 344 16.37 -8.50 8.19
CA ALA A 344 16.70 -9.90 8.50
C ALA A 344 15.59 -10.61 9.30
N GLU A 345 14.70 -9.86 9.95
CA GLU A 345 13.59 -10.37 10.77
C GLU A 345 12.28 -10.46 9.97
N VAL A 346 12.26 -9.96 8.72
CA VAL A 346 11.09 -10.07 7.85
C VAL A 346 10.91 -11.53 7.46
N GLU A 347 9.76 -12.10 7.84
CA GLU A 347 9.36 -13.44 7.44
C GLU A 347 9.53 -13.62 5.93
N VAL A 348 10.47 -14.48 5.55
CA VAL A 348 10.68 -14.86 4.16
C VAL A 348 9.69 -15.97 3.86
N LYS A 349 8.63 -15.65 3.13
CA LYS A 349 7.69 -16.66 2.66
C LYS A 349 8.29 -17.31 1.43
N GLU A 350 8.70 -18.56 1.60
CA GLU A 350 9.26 -19.41 0.54
C GLU A 350 8.19 -20.39 0.05
N LYS A 351 7.90 -20.37 -1.25
CA LYS A 351 7.08 -21.40 -1.91
C LYS A 351 7.91 -22.03 -3.02
N VAL A 352 8.03 -23.36 -3.00
CA VAL A 352 8.58 -24.11 -4.13
C VAL A 352 7.57 -24.04 -5.27
N ILE A 353 8.03 -23.64 -6.45
CA ILE A 353 7.20 -23.54 -7.65
C ILE A 353 7.33 -24.88 -8.38
N GLU A 354 6.32 -25.74 -8.20
CA GLU A 354 6.26 -27.06 -8.82
C GLU A 354 5.49 -27.03 -10.15
N THR A 355 4.54 -26.09 -10.30
CA THR A 355 3.69 -25.96 -11.48
C THR A 355 3.65 -24.53 -12.05
N VAL A 356 3.21 -24.39 -13.30
CA VAL A 356 2.95 -23.07 -13.92
C VAL A 356 1.87 -22.30 -13.15
N GLN A 357 0.87 -23.01 -12.61
CA GLN A 357 -0.16 -22.43 -11.76
C GLN A 357 0.42 -21.86 -10.46
N ASP A 358 1.39 -22.54 -9.82
CA ASP A 358 2.08 -22.02 -8.65
C ASP A 358 2.85 -20.73 -8.95
N ALA A 359 3.46 -20.65 -10.14
CA ALA A 359 4.16 -19.45 -10.59
C ALA A 359 3.17 -18.28 -10.80
N ILE A 360 2.01 -18.54 -11.40
CA ILE A 360 0.96 -17.53 -11.61
C ILE A 360 0.39 -17.05 -10.28
N GLU A 361 0.09 -17.97 -9.38
CA GLU A 361 -0.40 -17.65 -8.04
C GLU A 361 0.61 -16.81 -7.28
N ALA A 362 1.89 -17.18 -7.32
CA ALA A 362 2.96 -16.42 -6.66
C ALA A 362 3.19 -15.02 -7.27
N LEU A 363 3.01 -14.87 -8.59
CA LEU A 363 3.24 -13.61 -9.31
C LEU A 363 2.01 -12.71 -9.39
N SER A 364 0.82 -13.26 -9.22
CA SER A 364 -0.42 -12.50 -9.11
C SER A 364 -0.56 -11.98 -7.68
N ASP A 365 -0.78 -10.67 -7.51
CA ASP A 365 -1.07 -10.07 -6.19
C ASP A 365 -2.27 -10.72 -5.45
N THR A 366 -3.00 -11.62 -6.13
CA THR A 366 -4.06 -12.49 -5.63
C THR A 366 -3.60 -13.67 -4.77
N TYR A 367 -2.31 -13.87 -4.50
CA TYR A 367 -1.89 -14.62 -3.30
C TYR A 367 -2.20 -13.80 -2.04
N ASN A 368 -3.51 -13.63 -1.78
CA ASN A 368 -4.14 -13.24 -0.52
C ASN A 368 -4.10 -14.43 0.45
N GLY A 369 -2.92 -15.05 0.60
CA GLY A 369 -2.59 -15.72 1.84
C GLY A 369 -2.31 -14.62 2.85
N ASP A 370 -3.36 -14.07 3.42
CA ASP A 370 -3.30 -13.28 4.64
C ASP A 370 -2.74 -14.22 5.72
N PHE A 371 -1.43 -14.12 5.93
CA PHE A 371 -0.69 -14.91 6.91
C PHE A 371 0.07 -13.99 7.88
N ASP A 372 -0.31 -12.71 7.95
CA ASP A 372 0.18 -11.72 8.93
C ASP A 372 -0.98 -11.23 9.82
N SER A 373 -1.81 -12.15 10.29
CA SER A 373 -2.57 -11.89 11.50
C SER A 373 -1.85 -12.55 12.68
N GLU A 374 -0.82 -11.89 13.20
CA GLU A 374 -0.56 -12.00 14.64
C GLU A 374 -1.39 -10.92 15.36
N PRO A 375 -1.90 -11.25 16.57
CA PRO A 375 -3.11 -10.67 17.12
C PRO A 375 -2.86 -9.22 17.52
N THR A 376 -3.46 -8.29 16.79
CA THR A 376 -3.82 -7.00 17.37
C THR A 376 -5.33 -7.01 17.65
N PRO A 377 -5.77 -6.70 18.88
CA PRO A 377 -7.17 -6.41 19.12
C PRO A 377 -7.51 -5.18 18.28
N ASP A 378 -8.68 -5.21 17.64
CA ASP A 378 -9.21 -4.20 16.72
C ASP A 378 -8.82 -4.38 15.24
N ASN A 379 -9.20 -5.54 14.68
CA ASN A 379 -9.74 -5.52 13.32
C ASN A 379 -10.99 -4.61 13.32
N PRO A 380 -11.23 -3.75 12.31
CA PRO A 380 -12.57 -3.22 12.10
C PRO A 380 -13.45 -4.44 11.77
N GLU A 381 -14.21 -4.89 12.76
CA GLU A 381 -14.88 -6.19 12.78
C GLU A 381 -15.59 -6.46 11.45
N GLU A 382 -15.12 -7.46 10.70
CA GLU A 382 -16.02 -8.14 9.77
C GLU A 382 -17.16 -8.71 10.62
N GLU A 383 -18.34 -8.11 10.54
CA GLU A 383 -19.49 -8.61 11.26
C GLU A 383 -19.97 -9.87 10.55
N ILE A 384 -19.64 -11.02 11.12
CA ILE A 384 -20.07 -12.33 10.62
C ILE A 384 -21.37 -12.73 11.33
N TYR A 385 -22.39 -13.02 10.53
CA TYR A 385 -23.68 -13.50 11.02
C TYR A 385 -23.86 -14.97 10.62
N SER A 386 -24.07 -15.82 11.61
CA SER A 386 -24.54 -17.19 11.37
C SER A 386 -26.02 -17.20 11.00
N PHE A 387 -26.48 -18.28 10.38
CA PHE A 387 -27.89 -18.50 10.09
C PHE A 387 -28.54 -19.45 11.09
N GLU A 388 -29.83 -19.23 11.34
CA GLU A 388 -30.70 -20.14 12.05
C GLU A 388 -31.87 -20.57 11.17
N LYS A 389 -32.30 -21.81 11.37
CA LYS A 389 -33.57 -22.31 10.81
C LYS A 389 -34.71 -21.54 11.45
N THR A 390 -35.67 -21.13 10.65
CA THR A 390 -36.77 -20.28 11.10
C THR A 390 -38.07 -20.58 10.36
N THR A 391 -39.14 -19.95 10.80
CA THR A 391 -40.42 -19.86 10.09
C THR A 391 -40.72 -18.39 9.82
N PHE A 392 -41.16 -18.07 8.62
CA PHE A 392 -41.44 -16.71 8.19
C PHE A 392 -42.79 -16.65 7.48
N THR A 393 -43.62 -15.67 7.83
CA THR A 393 -44.92 -15.45 7.18
C THR A 393 -44.79 -14.31 6.19
N LEU A 394 -44.98 -14.61 4.90
CA LEU A 394 -45.11 -13.64 3.84
C LEU A 394 -46.57 -13.22 3.72
N GLU A 395 -46.84 -11.95 3.93
CA GLU A 395 -48.14 -11.35 3.69
C GLU A 395 -48.28 -11.07 2.18
N ALA A 396 -49.24 -11.71 1.53
CA ALA A 396 -49.59 -11.49 0.13
C ALA A 396 -51.07 -11.17 0.00
N GLU A 397 -51.45 -10.46 -1.06
CA GLU A 397 -52.85 -10.08 -1.33
C GLU A 397 -53.78 -11.30 -1.44
N SER A 398 -53.25 -12.46 -1.81
CA SER A 398 -53.95 -13.75 -1.92
C SER A 398 -54.03 -14.55 -0.60
N GLY A 399 -53.51 -14.02 0.50
CA GLY A 399 -53.43 -14.69 1.80
C GLY A 399 -51.99 -14.89 2.29
N ASN A 400 -51.84 -15.15 3.59
CA ASN A 400 -50.54 -15.32 4.21
C ASN A 400 -49.90 -16.67 3.81
N GLN A 401 -48.68 -16.63 3.27
CA GLN A 401 -47.88 -17.82 2.99
C GLN A 401 -46.87 -18.04 4.12
N ILE A 402 -46.89 -19.23 4.72
CA ILE A 402 -45.91 -19.62 5.75
C ILE A 402 -44.77 -20.40 5.09
N LEU A 403 -43.55 -19.90 5.24
CA LEU A 403 -42.32 -20.55 4.83
C LEU A 403 -41.60 -21.09 6.06
N ASN A 404 -41.01 -22.28 5.98
CA ASN A 404 -40.23 -22.89 7.05
C ASN A 404 -38.86 -23.36 6.53
N SER A 405 -38.02 -23.95 7.39
CA SER A 405 -36.70 -24.48 7.00
C SER A 405 -36.69 -25.98 6.75
N ASP A 406 -37.86 -26.61 6.56
CA ASP A 406 -37.97 -28.06 6.64
C ASP A 406 -37.13 -28.77 5.60
N ILE A 407 -36.95 -28.21 4.40
CA ILE A 407 -36.16 -28.81 3.31
C ILE A 407 -34.65 -28.66 3.49
N ILE A 408 -34.21 -27.96 4.54
CA ILE A 408 -32.79 -27.69 4.81
C ILE A 408 -32.25 -28.75 5.77
N GLU A 409 -31.23 -29.47 5.34
CA GLU A 409 -30.51 -30.43 6.18
C GLU A 409 -29.52 -29.70 7.09
N ASN A 410 -28.57 -28.96 6.51
CA ASN A 410 -27.48 -28.31 7.23
C ASN A 410 -27.19 -26.89 6.68
N ILE A 411 -26.96 -25.93 7.60
CA ILE A 411 -26.60 -24.53 7.35
C ILE A 411 -25.40 -24.05 8.17
N ASN A 412 -24.73 -24.93 8.91
CA ASN A 412 -23.67 -24.54 9.85
C ASN A 412 -22.45 -23.93 9.15
N ASN A 413 -22.26 -24.27 7.87
CA ASN A 413 -21.17 -23.75 7.04
C ASN A 413 -21.58 -22.51 6.25
N LEU A 414 -22.81 -22.00 6.40
CA LEU A 414 -23.30 -20.82 5.72
C LEU A 414 -23.22 -19.61 6.65
N SER A 415 -22.62 -18.53 6.18
CA SER A 415 -22.55 -17.26 6.90
C SER A 415 -22.83 -16.07 5.99
N LEU A 416 -23.28 -14.98 6.60
CA LEU A 416 -23.38 -13.67 5.97
C LEU A 416 -22.22 -12.83 6.50
N VAL A 417 -21.44 -12.24 5.60
CA VAL A 417 -20.31 -11.38 5.96
C VAL A 417 -20.63 -9.95 5.54
N LYS A 418 -20.52 -9.02 6.49
CA LYS A 418 -20.62 -7.57 6.24
C LYS A 418 -19.23 -6.96 6.33
N ASN A 419 -18.80 -6.33 5.25
CA ASN A 419 -17.52 -5.64 5.18
C ASN A 419 -17.62 -4.22 5.77
N ALA A 420 -16.47 -3.63 6.08
CA ALA A 420 -16.36 -2.27 6.60
C ALA A 420 -16.92 -1.18 5.66
N ASP A 421 -17.01 -1.45 4.35
CA ASP A 421 -17.61 -0.56 3.34
C ASP A 421 -19.15 -0.70 3.25
N GLY A 422 -19.76 -1.56 4.06
CA GLY A 422 -21.19 -1.84 4.08
C GLY A 422 -21.67 -2.83 3.03
N THR A 423 -20.77 -3.41 2.23
CA THR A 423 -21.09 -4.51 1.32
C THR A 423 -21.36 -5.80 2.09
N ILE A 424 -22.26 -6.63 1.56
CA ILE A 424 -22.66 -7.90 2.17
C ILE A 424 -22.53 -9.02 1.14
N TYR A 425 -22.00 -10.16 1.55
CA TYR A 425 -21.98 -11.37 0.73
C TYR A 425 -22.28 -12.62 1.57
N LEU A 426 -22.76 -13.66 0.89
CA LEU A 426 -22.93 -14.99 1.47
C LEU A 426 -21.65 -15.79 1.27
N LYS A 427 -21.22 -16.50 2.32
CA LYS A 427 -20.02 -17.34 2.30
C LYS A 427 -20.39 -18.75 2.77
N GLY A 428 -19.87 -19.74 2.05
CA GLY A 428 -19.94 -21.15 2.43
C GLY A 428 -21.05 -21.94 1.72
N SER A 429 -21.52 -23.01 2.37
CA SER A 429 -22.40 -24.01 1.75
C SER A 429 -23.60 -24.39 2.61
N LEU A 430 -24.67 -24.82 1.95
CA LEU A 430 -25.87 -25.37 2.57
C LEU A 430 -26.25 -26.69 1.90
N THR A 431 -26.92 -27.57 2.63
CA THR A 431 -27.42 -28.86 2.11
C THR A 431 -28.94 -28.89 2.18
N LEU A 432 -29.58 -29.24 1.06
CA LEU A 432 -31.03 -29.39 0.94
C LEU A 432 -31.36 -30.88 0.80
N LYS A 433 -32.38 -31.36 1.51
CA LYS A 433 -32.83 -32.76 1.44
C LYS A 433 -33.98 -33.00 0.45
N SER A 434 -34.64 -31.94 -0.03
CA SER A 434 -35.74 -32.05 -1.00
C SER A 434 -35.94 -30.76 -1.80
N GLU A 435 -36.75 -30.85 -2.88
CA GLU A 435 -37.25 -29.69 -3.63
C GLU A 435 -38.28 -28.89 -2.80
N GLY A 436 -38.44 -27.61 -3.10
CA GLY A 436 -39.39 -26.71 -2.44
C GLY A 436 -38.80 -25.34 -2.10
N THR A 437 -39.52 -24.62 -1.23
CA THR A 437 -39.12 -23.31 -0.71
C THR A 437 -38.75 -23.42 0.76
N ALA A 438 -37.64 -22.79 1.15
CA ALA A 438 -37.21 -22.69 2.54
C ALA A 438 -36.94 -21.23 2.94
N VAL A 439 -36.86 -20.98 4.24
CA VAL A 439 -36.36 -19.71 4.79
C VAL A 439 -35.33 -19.95 5.87
N ILE A 440 -34.30 -19.11 5.92
CA ILE A 440 -33.34 -19.01 7.02
C ILE A 440 -33.21 -17.55 7.44
N LYS A 441 -32.83 -17.30 8.69
CA LYS A 441 -32.64 -15.95 9.23
C LYS A 441 -31.25 -15.82 9.81
N ILE A 442 -30.65 -14.64 9.72
CA ILE A 442 -29.44 -14.35 10.50
C ILE A 442 -29.73 -14.47 12.01
N SER A 443 -28.77 -14.98 12.77
CA SER A 443 -28.91 -15.27 14.20
C SER A 443 -28.95 -14.03 15.09
N LYS A 444 -28.50 -12.87 14.58
CA LYS A 444 -28.45 -11.60 15.29
C LYS A 444 -28.91 -10.44 14.40
N THR A 445 -29.38 -9.36 15.02
CA THR A 445 -29.80 -8.15 14.29
C THR A 445 -28.63 -7.46 13.61
N ILE A 446 -28.85 -6.92 12.42
CA ILE A 446 -27.89 -6.17 11.61
C ILE A 446 -28.40 -4.73 11.42
N THR A 447 -27.53 -3.75 11.68
CA THR A 447 -27.84 -2.30 11.56
C THR A 447 -26.94 -1.60 10.54
N GLY A 448 -27.39 -0.44 10.07
CA GLY A 448 -26.61 0.40 9.14
C GLY A 448 -26.71 -0.01 7.67
N LEU A 449 -27.74 -0.78 7.28
CA LEU A 449 -27.92 -1.25 5.91
C LEU A 449 -28.69 -0.25 5.04
N ASN A 450 -28.19 -0.02 3.83
CA ASN A 450 -28.94 0.69 2.80
C ASN A 450 -29.91 -0.30 2.11
N LYS A 451 -31.20 -0.17 2.41
CA LYS A 451 -32.28 -1.04 1.89
C LYS A 451 -32.33 -1.14 0.36
N ARG A 452 -31.74 -0.17 -0.37
CA ARG A 452 -31.70 -0.17 -1.85
C ARG A 452 -30.66 -1.12 -2.47
N ASN A 453 -29.79 -1.74 -1.66
CA ASN A 453 -28.65 -2.53 -2.15
C ASN A 453 -28.87 -4.05 -2.14
N PHE A 454 -30.09 -4.53 -1.85
CA PHE A 454 -30.40 -5.96 -1.91
C PHE A 454 -30.79 -6.36 -3.33
N ILE A 455 -29.86 -6.97 -4.06
CA ILE A 455 -30.12 -7.58 -5.37
C ILE A 455 -30.32 -9.08 -5.15
N ALA A 456 -31.38 -9.65 -5.73
CA ALA A 456 -31.59 -11.10 -5.71
C ALA A 456 -30.41 -11.80 -6.41
N LEU A 457 -29.78 -12.77 -5.74
CA LEU A 457 -28.66 -13.53 -6.29
C LEU A 457 -29.21 -14.84 -6.89
N SER A 458 -29.06 -14.98 -8.21
CA SER A 458 -29.28 -16.24 -8.92
C SER A 458 -28.00 -17.07 -8.83
N TYR A 459 -27.97 -18.08 -7.95
CA TYR A 459 -26.81 -18.95 -7.75
C TYR A 459 -26.89 -20.19 -8.64
N GLY A 460 -27.01 -19.96 -9.95
CA GLY A 460 -27.17 -21.02 -10.94
C GLY A 460 -28.52 -21.76 -10.85
N ILE A 461 -28.97 -22.30 -11.97
CA ILE A 461 -30.13 -23.19 -12.00
C ILE A 461 -29.73 -24.44 -11.20
N PRO A 462 -30.47 -24.87 -10.15
CA PRO A 462 -31.86 -24.54 -9.83
C PRO A 462 -32.13 -23.73 -8.53
N ILE A 463 -31.14 -23.05 -7.95
CA ILE A 463 -31.28 -22.42 -6.63
C ILE A 463 -31.37 -20.90 -6.70
N PHE A 464 -32.48 -20.33 -6.21
CA PHE A 464 -32.67 -18.88 -6.08
C PHE A 464 -32.65 -18.44 -4.62
N LEU A 465 -31.90 -17.37 -4.33
CA LEU A 465 -31.79 -16.77 -3.01
C LEU A 465 -32.36 -15.34 -3.03
N TYR A 466 -33.45 -15.14 -2.29
CA TYR A 466 -34.09 -13.84 -2.13
C TYR A 466 -33.89 -13.32 -0.71
N PRO A 467 -33.01 -12.31 -0.51
CA PRO A 467 -32.87 -11.65 0.77
C PRO A 467 -34.07 -10.73 1.03
N TYR A 468 -34.64 -10.82 2.22
CA TYR A 468 -35.72 -9.98 2.72
C TYR A 468 -35.34 -9.39 4.06
N TYR A 469 -35.36 -8.07 4.18
CA TYR A 469 -34.95 -7.35 5.39
C TYR A 469 -36.17 -6.86 6.18
N LYS A 470 -36.34 -7.36 7.41
CA LYS A 470 -37.43 -6.97 8.32
C LYS A 470 -36.96 -7.05 9.78
N ASP A 471 -37.35 -6.05 10.58
CA ASP A 471 -37.05 -5.95 12.01
C ASP A 471 -35.55 -6.08 12.35
N ASN A 472 -34.70 -5.50 11.49
CA ASN A 472 -33.23 -5.60 11.56
C ASN A 472 -32.68 -7.01 11.40
N TYR A 473 -33.46 -7.94 10.84
CA TYR A 473 -33.00 -9.25 10.41
C TYR A 473 -33.02 -9.37 8.89
N ILE A 474 -32.08 -10.15 8.36
CA ILE A 474 -32.12 -10.64 6.98
C ILE A 474 -32.66 -12.06 7.00
N TYR A 475 -33.75 -12.27 6.26
CA TYR A 475 -34.33 -13.56 5.94
C TYR A 475 -33.92 -13.91 4.51
N ASN A 476 -33.31 -15.07 4.31
CA ASN A 476 -33.02 -15.57 2.97
C ASN A 476 -34.04 -16.64 2.61
N THR A 477 -34.84 -16.36 1.58
CA THR A 477 -35.74 -17.36 0.99
C THR A 477 -34.98 -18.14 -0.06
N ILE A 478 -34.97 -19.47 0.08
CA ILE A 478 -34.27 -20.41 -0.77
C ILE A 478 -35.31 -21.16 -1.60
N TYR A 479 -35.21 -21.11 -2.91
CA TYR A 479 -36.05 -21.90 -3.81
C TYR A 479 -35.20 -22.96 -4.51
N ASN A 480 -35.63 -24.22 -4.44
CA ASN A 480 -35.00 -25.34 -5.13
C ASN A 480 -36.05 -26.06 -5.99
N TYR A 481 -35.94 -25.94 -7.32
CA TYR A 481 -36.86 -26.56 -8.28
C TYR A 481 -36.12 -27.36 -9.34
N LYS A 482 -36.51 -28.61 -9.61
CA LYS A 482 -36.04 -29.26 -10.84
C LYS A 482 -36.52 -28.48 -12.06
N ARG A 483 -35.60 -28.19 -12.98
CA ARG A 483 -35.93 -27.72 -14.33
C ARG A 483 -36.64 -28.87 -15.04
N ASN A 484 -37.96 -28.84 -15.10
CA ASN A 484 -38.68 -29.72 -16.03
C ASN A 484 -38.21 -29.35 -17.44
N GLY A 485 -37.67 -30.33 -18.15
CA GLY A 485 -37.20 -30.15 -19.51
C GLY A 485 -38.31 -29.63 -20.41
N SER A 486 -38.07 -28.49 -21.03
CA SER A 486 -38.72 -28.01 -22.24
C SER A 486 -37.64 -27.54 -23.19
#